data_AF-A0A354AY56-F1
#
_entry.id   AF-A0A354AY56-F1
#
_cell.length_a   1.000
_cell.length_b   1.000
_cell.length_c   1.000
_cell.angle_alpha   90.00
_cell.angle_beta   90.00
_cell.angle_gamma   90.00
#
_symmetry.space_group_name_H-M   'P 1'
#
loop_
_entity.id
_entity.type
_entity.pdbx_description
1 polymer ?
#
loop_
_entity_poly.entity_id
_entity_poly.type
_entity_poly.pdbx_seq_one_letter_code
_entity_poly.pdbx_strand_id
1 'polypeptide(L)' 'RQMSLLLRRPPGREAYPGDVFYCHSRLLERAAKLSDAMGKGSMTALPIIETQAGDVSAYIPTNVISITDGQVFLSSDL' A
#
# COMPACT_ATOMS: atom_id res chain seq x y z
N ARG A 1 3.60 5.26 -11.05
CA ARG A 1 2.97 5.15 -12.40
C ARG A 1 3.55 6.15 -13.39
N GLN A 2 3.29 7.47 -13.25
CA GLN A 2 3.69 8.48 -14.24
C GLN A 2 5.19 8.46 -14.56
N MET A 3 6.06 8.43 -13.54
CA MET A 3 7.51 8.30 -13.75
C MET A 3 7.87 7.05 -14.57
N SER A 4 7.32 5.88 -14.23
CA SER A 4 7.61 4.64 -14.93
C SER A 4 7.19 4.68 -16.41
N LEU A 5 6.04 5.31 -16.70
CA LEU A 5 5.54 5.49 -18.06
C LEU A 5 6.41 6.46 -18.87
N LEU A 6 6.82 7.59 -18.27
CA LEU A 6 7.74 8.55 -18.90
C LEU A 6 9.10 7.92 -19.22
N LEU A 7 9.57 7.05 -18.34
CA LEU A 7 10.80 6.27 -18.52
C LEU A 7 10.60 5.05 -19.43
N ARG A 8 9.43 4.89 -20.06
CA ARG A 8 9.09 3.78 -20.97
C ARG A 8 9.29 2.40 -20.36
N ARG A 9 9.13 2.26 -19.04
CA ARG A 9 9.07 0.94 -18.40
C ARG A 9 7.77 0.23 -18.83
N PRO A 10 7.81 -1.07 -19.09
CA PRO A 10 6.63 -1.81 -19.51
C PRO A 10 5.54 -1.75 -18.42
N PRO A 11 4.31 -1.32 -18.76
CA PRO A 11 3.18 -1.30 -17.83
C PRO A 11 2.54 -2.69 -17.69
N GLY A 12 1.96 -2.96 -16.52
CA GLY A 12 1.14 -4.13 -16.22
C GLY A 12 -0.33 -3.77 -15.97
N ARG A 13 -0.95 -4.45 -15.00
CA ARG A 13 -2.35 -4.23 -14.59
C ARG A 13 -2.60 -2.76 -14.23
N GLU A 14 -3.70 -2.20 -14.73
CA GLU A 14 -4.09 -0.78 -14.53
C GLU A 14 -2.99 0.24 -14.88
N ALA A 15 -2.12 -0.11 -15.83
CA ALA A 15 -0.96 0.68 -16.27
C ALA A 15 0.08 0.99 -15.19
N TYR A 16 0.09 0.26 -14.08
CA TYR A 16 1.14 0.36 -13.06
C TYR A 16 2.40 -0.41 -13.48
N PRO A 17 3.59 0.01 -13.02
CA PRO A 17 4.79 -0.78 -13.20
C PRO A 17 4.74 -2.06 -12.37
N GLY A 18 5.46 -3.11 -12.79
CA GLY A 18 5.46 -4.42 -12.11
C GLY A 18 5.96 -4.40 -10.66
N ASP A 19 6.72 -3.37 -10.27
CA ASP A 19 7.27 -3.18 -8.91
C ASP A 19 6.37 -2.31 -8.01
N VAL A 20 5.13 -2.01 -8.42
CA VAL A 20 4.22 -1.18 -7.60
C VAL A 20 3.90 -1.80 -6.24
N PHE A 21 3.81 -3.13 -6.15
CA PHE A 21 3.65 -3.84 -4.88
C PHE A 21 4.86 -3.59 -3.97
N TYR A 22 6.07 -3.72 -4.53
CA TYR A 22 7.32 -3.52 -3.80
C TYR A 22 7.47 -2.09 -3.24
N CYS A 23 6.94 -1.08 -3.95
CA CYS A 23 6.92 0.30 -3.45
C CYS A 23 6.14 0.44 -2.13
N HIS A 24 4.99 -0.23 -2.00
CA HIS A 24 4.17 -0.17 -0.80
C HIS A 24 4.72 -1.07 0.31
N SER A 25 5.13 -2.30 -0.03
CA SER A 25 5.62 -3.26 0.97
C SER A 25 6.85 -2.74 1.69
N ARG A 26 7.88 -2.29 0.96
CA ARG A 26 9.10 -1.74 1.59
C ARG A 26 8.85 -0.48 2.43
N LEU A 27 7.76 0.24 2.17
CA LEU A 27 7.39 1.42 2.93
C LEU A 27 6.72 1.02 4.25
N LEU A 28 5.71 0.15 4.16
CA LEU A 28 4.89 -0.24 5.31
C LEU A 28 5.62 -1.20 6.26
N GLU A 29 6.46 -2.11 5.75
CA GLU A 29 7.27 -3.03 6.55
C GLU A 29 8.30 -2.33 7.46
N ARG A 30 8.53 -1.03 7.26
CA ARG A 30 9.38 -0.22 8.16
C ARG A 30 8.65 0.24 9.41
N ALA A 31 7.32 0.22 9.41
CA ALA A 31 6.50 0.55 10.55
C ALA A 31 6.38 -0.71 11.44
N ALA A 32 7.20 -0.76 12.49
CA ALA A 32 7.27 -1.93 13.36
C ALA A 32 7.48 -1.53 14.82
N LYS A 33 7.26 -2.51 15.70
CA LYS A 33 7.65 -2.44 17.11
C LYS A 33 9.04 -3.06 17.25
N LEU A 34 10.02 -2.26 17.67
CA LEU A 34 11.37 -2.74 17.94
C LEU A 34 11.39 -3.58 19.22
N SER A 35 12.33 -4.52 19.23
CA SER A 35 12.60 -5.42 20.35
C SER A 35 13.19 -4.67 21.55
N ASP A 36 13.23 -5.37 22.69
CA ASP A 36 13.80 -4.87 23.94
C ASP A 36 15.26 -4.45 23.79
N ALA A 37 16.05 -5.24 23.05
CA ALA A 37 17.46 -4.96 22.78
C ALA A 37 17.69 -3.72 21.91
N MET A 38 16.67 -3.28 21.17
CA MET A 38 16.71 -2.13 20.28
C MET A 38 15.98 -0.90 20.86
N GLY A 39 15.76 -0.88 22.18
CA GLY A 39 15.20 0.29 22.87
C GLY A 39 13.68 0.43 22.81
N LYS A 40 12.96 -0.61 22.37
CA LYS A 40 11.49 -0.66 22.41
C LYS A 40 10.77 0.47 21.65
N GLY A 41 11.40 1.15 20.69
CA GLY A 41 10.72 2.13 19.85
C GLY A 41 9.57 1.53 19.03
N SER A 42 8.61 2.34 18.61
CA SER A 42 7.54 1.93 17.70
C SER A 42 7.29 2.99 16.64
N MET A 43 6.94 2.54 15.44
CA MET A 43 6.40 3.38 14.38
C MET A 43 5.09 2.75 13.91
N THR A 44 3.98 3.47 14.05
CA THR A 44 2.66 3.01 13.61
C THR A 44 2.34 3.67 12.27
N ALA A 45 1.97 2.87 11.27
CA ALA A 45 1.52 3.37 9.98
C ALA A 45 -0.01 3.31 9.88
N LEU A 46 -0.62 4.38 9.39
CA LEU A 46 -2.05 4.46 9.05
C LEU A 46 -2.17 4.83 7.56
N PRO A 47 -1.98 3.86 6.64
CA PRO A 47 -2.11 4.14 5.22
C PRO A 47 -3.56 4.41 4.83
N ILE A 48 -3.77 5.41 3.98
CA ILE A 48 -5.09 5.75 3.42
C ILE A 48 -5.06 5.42 1.94
N ILE A 49 -6.04 4.63 1.49
CA ILE A 49 -6.24 4.28 0.09
C ILE A 49 -7.64 4.67 -0.32
N GLU A 50 -7.73 5.49 -1.37
CA GLU A 50 -9.00 5.87 -1.96
C GLU A 50 -9.49 4.76 -2.89
N THR A 51 -10.68 4.23 -2.62
CA THR A 51 -11.38 3.31 -3.51
C THR A 51 -12.27 4.11 -4.45
N GLN A 52 -12.36 3.68 -5.71
CA GLN A 52 -13.26 4.29 -6.68
C GLN A 52 -14.57 3.50 -6.68
N ALA A 53 -15.69 4.19 -6.47
CA ALA A 53 -17.01 3.57 -6.34
C ALA A 53 -17.07 2.42 -5.31
N GLY A 54 -16.25 2.49 -4.25
CA GLY A 54 -16.19 1.46 -3.22
C GLY A 54 -15.49 0.15 -3.66
N ASP A 55 -14.85 0.11 -4.82
CA ASP A 55 -14.20 -1.11 -5.31
C ASP A 55 -12.90 -1.43 -4.55
N VAL A 56 -12.99 -2.38 -3.62
CA VAL A 56 -11.85 -2.93 -2.87
C VAL A 56 -11.05 -3.98 -3.65
N SER A 57 -11.56 -4.45 -4.79
CA SER A 57 -10.92 -5.48 -5.63
C SER A 57 -9.95 -4.90 -6.68
N ALA A 58 -9.92 -3.56 -6.80
CA ALA A 58 -8.96 -2.84 -7.62
C ALA A 58 -7.51 -3.17 -7.21
N TYR A 59 -6.58 -2.99 -8.15
CA TYR A 59 -5.23 -3.51 -8.00
C TYR A 59 -4.46 -2.91 -6.81
N ILE A 60 -4.56 -1.60 -6.59
CA ILE A 60 -3.88 -0.93 -5.46
C ILE A 60 -4.52 -1.28 -4.11
N PRO A 61 -5.84 -1.19 -3.91
CA PRO A 61 -6.48 -1.64 -2.68
C PRO A 61 -6.12 -3.08 -2.30
N THR A 62 -6.20 -4.01 -3.25
CA THR A 62 -5.87 -5.43 -3.00
C THR A 62 -4.42 -5.61 -2.54
N ASN A 63 -3.47 -4.88 -3.14
CA ASN A 63 -2.06 -4.94 -2.76
C ASN A 63 -1.81 -4.39 -1.36
N VAL A 64 -2.48 -3.30 -0.97
CA VAL A 64 -2.24 -2.68 0.34
C VAL A 64 -2.91 -3.50 1.44
N ILE A 65 -4.12 -4.02 1.20
CA ILE A 65 -4.82 -4.92 2.12
C ILE A 65 -3.98 -6.15 2.44
N SER A 66 -3.24 -6.70 1.47
CA SER A 66 -2.39 -7.87 1.71
C SER A 66 -1.07 -7.58 2.44
N ILE A 67 -0.72 -6.30 2.64
CA ILE A 67 0.48 -5.86 3.38
C ILE A 67 0.11 -5.42 4.81
N THR A 68 -1.03 -4.77 4.99
CA THR A 68 -1.44 -4.22 6.29
C THR A 68 -1.97 -5.29 7.25
N ASP A 69 -1.80 -5.06 8.56
CA ASP A 69 -2.31 -5.93 9.63
C ASP A 69 -3.84 -5.87 9.83
N GLY A 70 -4.55 -5.07 9.04
CA GLY A 70 -6.00 -4.91 9.07
C GLY A 70 -6.45 -3.65 8.34
N GLN A 71 -7.76 -3.44 8.28
CA GLN A 71 -8.35 -2.32 7.55
C GLN A 71 -9.59 -1.76 8.26
N VAL A 72 -9.77 -0.45 8.12
CA VAL A 72 -11.02 0.25 8.44
C VAL A 72 -11.61 0.75 7.14
N PHE A 73 -12.78 0.23 6.77
CA PHE A 73 -13.46 0.59 5.53
C PHE A 73 -14.48 1.70 5.78
N LEU A 74 -14.39 2.80 5.04
CA LEU A 74 -15.35 3.89 5.07
C LEU A 74 -16.26 3.77 3.84
N SER A 75 -17.57 3.67 4.07
CA SER A 75 -18.59 3.60 3.01
C SER A 75 -19.32 4.94 2.89
N SER A 76 -19.69 5.32 1.67
CA SER A 76 -20.53 6.51 1.41
C SER A 76 -21.99 6.31 1.81
N ASP A 77 -22.43 5.06 1.91
CA ASP A 77 -23.84 4.69 2.12
C ASP A 77 -24.20 4.57 3.62
N LEU A 78 -23.26 4.90 4.50
CA LEU A 78 -23.40 4.84 5.96
C LEU A 78 -23.76 6.23 6.53
#